data_AF-A0A855K4A4-F1
#
_entry.id   AF-A0A855K4A4-F1
#
_cell.length_a   1.000
_cell.length_b   1.000
_cell.length_c   1.000
_cell.angle_alpha   90.00
_cell.angle_beta   90.00
_cell.angle_gamma   90.00
#
_symmetry.space_group_name_H-M   'P 1'
#
loop_
_entity.id
_entity.type
_entity.pdbx_description
1 polymer ?
#
loop_
_entity_poly.entity_id
_entity_poly.type
_entity_poly.pdbx_seq_one_letter_code
_entity_poly.pdbx_strand_id
1 'polypeptide(L)' 'MPFVERVFSGVQPTGNLHLGNYLGAIVNFVKMQETHNCIYCVVDMHAITQGLDVWGGPAELARNTR' A
#
# COMPACT_ATOMS: atom_id res chain seq x y z
N MET A 1 23.29 18.09 -8.07
CA MET A 1 22.77 17.18 -7.03
C MET A 1 22.83 15.77 -7.57
N PRO A 2 23.32 14.78 -6.81
CA PRO A 2 23.28 13.39 -7.26
C PRO A 2 21.83 12.96 -7.47
N PHE A 3 21.58 12.18 -8.52
CA PHE A 3 20.28 11.57 -8.77
C PHE A 3 20.05 10.47 -7.72
N VAL A 4 18.98 10.59 -6.95
CA VAL A 4 18.55 9.58 -5.98
C VAL A 4 17.44 8.77 -6.63
N GLU A 5 17.61 7.45 -6.69
CA GLU A 5 16.60 6.57 -7.25
C GLU A 5 15.29 6.69 -6.46
N ARG A 6 14.16 6.68 -7.18
CA ARG A 6 12.82 6.89 -6.61
C ARG A 6 12.01 5.61 -6.70
N VAL A 7 11.39 5.26 -5.59
CA VAL A 7 10.47 4.13 -5.49
C VAL A 7 9.05 4.66 -5.31
N PHE A 8 8.11 4.17 -6.11
CA PHE A 8 6.68 4.37 -5.88
C PHE A 8 6.03 3.01 -5.68
N SER A 9 5.28 2.83 -4.59
CA SER A 9 4.54 1.59 -4.35
C SER A 9 3.16 1.85 -3.76
N GLY A 10 2.16 1.15 -4.28
CA GLY A 10 0.76 1.25 -3.86
C GLY A 10 0.31 0.03 -3.07
N VAL A 11 -0.44 0.24 -1.99
CA VAL A 11 -1.07 -0.84 -1.19
C VAL A 11 -2.57 -0.60 -1.14
N GLN A 12 -3.36 -1.63 -1.47
CA GLN A 12 -4.82 -1.55 -1.37
C GLN A 12 -5.26 -1.60 0.11
N PRO A 13 -6.25 -0.78 0.51
CA PRO A 13 -6.80 -0.76 1.87
C PRO A 13 -7.79 -1.92 2.12
N THR A 14 -7.32 -3.16 2.05
CA THR A 14 -8.16 -4.37 2.20
C THR A 14 -8.46 -4.75 3.66
N GLY A 15 -7.90 -4.04 4.65
CA GLY A 15 -8.11 -4.29 6.09
C GLY A 15 -7.44 -5.56 6.65
N ASN A 16 -7.16 -6.56 5.81
CA ASN A 16 -6.58 -7.84 6.19
C ASN A 16 -5.11 -7.97 5.77
N LEU A 17 -4.24 -7.21 6.44
CA LEU A 17 -2.81 -7.32 6.20
C LEU A 17 -2.26 -8.61 6.82
N HIS A 18 -1.90 -9.58 5.97
CA HIS A 18 -1.42 -10.89 6.42
C HIS A 18 0.11 -11.03 6.30
N LEU A 19 0.65 -12.12 6.87
CA LEU A 19 2.09 -12.39 6.93
C LEU A 19 2.77 -12.32 5.55
N GLY A 20 2.11 -12.79 4.49
CA GLY A 20 2.59 -12.65 3.11
C GLY A 20 2.85 -11.20 2.68
N ASN A 21 1.99 -10.25 3.04
CA ASN A 21 2.18 -8.83 2.72
C ASN A 21 3.35 -8.24 3.52
N TYR A 22 3.46 -8.63 4.78
CA TYR A 22 4.53 -8.18 5.66
C TYR A 22 5.91 -8.62 5.14
N LEU A 23 6.08 -9.92 4.91
CA LEU A 23 7.35 -10.49 4.45
C LEU A 23 7.65 -10.16 2.98
N GLY A 24 6.62 -10.09 2.13
CA GLY A 24 6.78 -9.84 0.70
C GLY A 24 7.07 -8.37 0.34
N ALA A 25 6.44 -7.42 1.06
CA ALA A 25 6.50 -6.01 0.70
C ALA A 25 6.98 -5.12 1.86
N ILE A 26 6.32 -5.16 3.03
CA ILE A 26 6.54 -4.15 4.08
C ILE A 26 7.97 -4.16 4.61
N VAL A 27 8.55 -5.33 4.86
CA VAL A 27 9.95 -5.44 5.31
C VAL A 27 10.90 -4.80 4.29
N ASN A 28 10.62 -4.94 3.00
CA ASN A 28 11.42 -4.33 1.94
C ASN A 28 11.16 -2.83 1.83
N PHE A 29 9.93 -2.37 2.06
CA PHE A 29 9.61 -0.94 2.09
C PHE A 29 10.43 -0.20 3.15
N VAL A 30 10.51 -0.75 4.37
CA VAL A 30 11.33 -0.17 5.45
C VAL A 30 12.80 -0.06 5.03
N LYS A 31 13.39 -1.14 4.50
CA LYS A 31 14.79 -1.14 4.03
C LYS A 31 15.05 -0.12 2.90
N MET A 32 14.10 0.04 1.98
CA MET A 32 14.25 0.95 0.84
C MET A 32 14.24 2.43 1.26
N GLN A 33 13.62 2.79 2.38
CA GLN A 33 13.63 4.17 2.88
C GLN A 33 15.05 4.68 3.22
N GLU A 34 16.01 3.78 3.49
CA GLU A 34 17.40 4.15 3.77
C GLU A 34 18.18 4.52 2.51
N THR A 35 17.75 4.04 1.34
CA THR A 35 18.52 4.08 0.08
C THR A 35 17.83 4.83 -1.05
N HIS A 36 16.51 4.98 -1.00
CA HIS A 36 15.69 5.56 -2.07
C HIS A 36 14.78 6.67 -1.56
N ASN A 37 14.38 7.55 -2.48
CA ASN A 37 13.29 8.48 -2.22
C ASN A 37 11.95 7.76 -2.46
N CYS A 38 11.31 7.29 -1.38
CA CYS A 38 10.11 6.46 -1.45
C CYS A 38 8.81 7.26 -1.37
N ILE A 39 7.84 6.90 -2.21
CA ILE A 39 6.45 7.34 -2.15
C ILE A 39 5.58 6.09 -1.99
N TYR A 40 4.88 6.00 -0.85
CA TYR A 40 3.92 4.93 -0.59
C TYR A 40 2.50 5.49 -0.65
N CYS A 41 1.64 4.85 -1.43
CA CYS A 41 0.28 5.31 -1.69
C CYS A 41 -0.73 4.26 -1.23
N VAL A 42 -1.74 4.69 -0.46
CA VAL A 42 -2.93 3.87 -0.22
C VAL A 42 -3.83 4.02 -1.45
N VAL A 43 -3.99 2.95 -2.22
CA VAL A 43 -4.66 2.98 -3.52
C VAL A 43 -6.14 2.60 -3.40
N ASP A 44 -6.92 3.41 -2.69
CA ASP A 44 -8.37 3.24 -2.50
C ASP A 44 -9.16 3.14 -3.82
N MET A 45 -8.80 3.92 -4.84
CA MET A 45 -9.38 3.86 -6.17
C MET A 45 -9.13 2.51 -6.88
N HIS A 46 -8.06 1.79 -6.52
CA HIS A 46 -7.84 0.44 -7.03
C HIS A 46 -8.65 -0.61 -6.28
N ALA A 47 -9.14 -0.33 -5.07
CA ALA A 47 -9.97 -1.26 -4.31
C ALA A 47 -11.40 -1.33 -4.89
N ILE A 48 -11.96 -0.19 -5.31
CA ILE A 48 -13.34 -0.10 -5.82
C ILE A 48 -13.55 -0.74 -7.21
N THR A 49 -12.47 -1.16 -7.88
CA THR A 49 -12.57 -1.92 -9.14
C THR A 49 -12.78 -3.42 -8.92
N GLN A 50 -12.73 -3.88 -7.66
CA GLN A 50 -12.97 -5.26 -7.25
C GLN A 50 -14.42 -5.46 -6.75
N GLY A 51 -14.80 -6.71 -6.50
CA GLY A 51 -16.08 -7.06 -5.90
C GLY A 51 -16.27 -6.46 -4.50
N LEU A 52 -17.52 -6.17 -4.12
CA LEU A 52 -17.87 -5.59 -2.82
C LEU A 52 -17.40 -6.46 -1.65
N ASP A 53 -17.34 -7.78 -1.85
CA ASP A 53 -16.81 -8.78 -0.93
C ASP A 53 -15.31 -8.58 -0.61
N VAL A 54 -14.57 -7.89 -1.49
CA VAL A 54 -13.13 -7.64 -1.34
C VAL A 54 -12.86 -6.32 -0.62
N TRP A 55 -13.56 -5.24 -0.98
CA TRP A 55 -13.27 -3.89 -0.46
C TRP A 55 -14.25 -3.39 0.62
N GLY A 56 -15.32 -4.15 0.90
CA GLY A 56 -16.17 -3.98 2.10
C GLY A 56 -17.18 -2.82 2.07
N GLY A 57 -17.24 -2.06 0.99
CA GLY A 57 -18.16 -0.93 0.86
C GLY A 57 -17.62 0.39 1.44
N PRO A 58 -18.34 1.52 1.27
CA PRO A 58 -17.80 2.86 1.53
C PRO A 58 -17.34 3.08 2.98
N ALA A 59 -18.08 2.55 3.95
CA ALA A 59 -17.74 2.68 5.36
C ALA A 59 -16.47 1.89 5.72
N GLU A 60 -16.27 0.72 5.12
CA GLU A 60 -15.08 -0.10 5.36
C GLU A 60 -13.84 0.47 4.66
N LEU A 61 -13.99 0.91 3.42
CA LEU A 61 -12.92 1.60 2.68
C LEU A 61 -12.41 2.83 3.42
N ALA A 62 -13.32 3.63 3.98
CA ALA A 62 -12.96 4.80 4.79
C ALA A 62 -12.18 4.42 6.05
N ARG A 63 -12.60 3.36 6.77
CA ARG A 63 -11.89 2.84 7.96
C ARG A 63 -10.52 2.26 7.64
N ASN A 64 -10.35 1.64 6.48
CA ASN A 64 -9.09 0.98 6.12
C ASN A 64 -8.05 1.93 5.53
N THR A 65 -8.45 3.17 5.23
CA THR A 65 -7.59 4.18 4.58
C THR A 65 -7.10 5.27 5.54
N ARG A 66 -7.81 5.53 6.64
CA ARG A 66 -7.58 6.63 7.58
C ARG A 66 -7.60 6.13 9.02
#